data_AF-A0A7S2R2P7-F1
#
_entry.id   AF-A0A7S2R2P7-F1
#
_cell.length_a   1.000
_cell.length_b   1.000
_cell.length_c   1.000
_cell.angle_alpha   90.00
_cell.angle_beta   90.00
_cell.angle_gamma   90.00
#
_symmetry.space_group_name_H-M   'P 1'
#
loop_
_entity.id
_entity.type
_entity.pdbx_description
1 polymer ?
#
loop_
_entity_poly.entity_id
_entity_poly.type
_entity_poly.pdbx_seq_one_letter_code
_entity_poly.pdbx_strand_id
1 'polypeptide(L)'
;QFWEDRQVEFIAFIEGIDEVTGMAVQARHSYRYDDIVLDHTFVNCVFPAGHNDDNNPVTLTRRKTKSQSLTNYSSKTTIIVDWDLFHHIVPAPFDCQHYPYVSDYGKDA
;
A
#
# COMPACT_ATOMS: atom_id res chain seq x y z
N GLN A 1 -2.44 -9.23 -25.46
CA GLN A 1 -2.98 -8.92 -26.80
C GLN A 1 -4.41 -8.37 -26.83
N PHE A 2 -5.45 -9.04 -26.29
CA PHE A 2 -6.84 -8.51 -26.39
C PHE A 2 -7.03 -7.06 -25.88
N TRP A 3 -6.34 -6.68 -24.80
CA TRP A 3 -6.43 -5.36 -24.16
C TRP A 3 -5.59 -4.29 -24.87
N GLU A 4 -4.39 -4.67 -25.33
CA GLU A 4 -3.45 -3.80 -26.07
C GLU A 4 -4.08 -3.31 -27.38
N ASP A 5 -4.69 -4.21 -28.13
CA ASP A 5 -5.25 -3.91 -29.45
C ASP A 5 -6.46 -2.98 -29.40
N ARG A 6 -7.09 -2.85 -28.23
CA ARG A 6 -8.34 -2.10 -28.04
C ARG A 6 -8.16 -0.72 -27.41
N GLN A 7 -6.93 -0.31 -27.10
CA GLN A 7 -6.62 0.97 -26.45
C GLN A 7 -7.50 1.21 -25.21
N VAL A 8 -7.66 0.17 -24.38
CA VAL A 8 -8.53 0.23 -23.20
C VAL A 8 -7.88 1.09 -22.12
N GLU A 9 -8.72 1.84 -21.42
CA GLU A 9 -8.35 2.70 -20.31
C GLU A 9 -9.24 2.39 -19.10
N PHE A 10 -8.62 2.28 -17.93
CA PHE A 10 -9.31 2.04 -16.66
C PHE A 10 -9.38 3.34 -15.87
N ILE A 11 -10.61 3.78 -15.59
CA ILE A 11 -10.84 5.00 -14.81
C ILE A 11 -11.17 4.61 -13.37
N ALA A 12 -10.30 4.98 -12.44
CA ALA A 12 -10.54 4.87 -11.01
C ALA A 12 -11.13 6.18 -10.49
N PHE A 13 -12.15 6.09 -9.64
CA PHE A 13 -12.71 7.25 -8.96
C PHE A 13 -12.99 6.94 -7.49
N ILE A 14 -12.76 7.95 -6.65
CA ILE A 14 -13.02 7.91 -5.22
C ILE A 14 -13.97 9.05 -4.91
N GLU A 15 -15.10 8.74 -4.29
CA GLU A 15 -16.09 9.71 -3.83
C GLU A 15 -16.07 9.80 -2.30
N GLY A 16 -16.26 11.01 -1.79
CA GLY A 16 -16.30 11.25 -0.36
C GLY A 16 -16.91 12.60 -0.02
N ILE A 17 -17.12 12.83 1.26
CA ILE A 17 -17.49 14.14 1.79
C ILE A 17 -16.23 14.75 2.39
N ASP A 18 -15.88 15.96 1.97
CA ASP A 18 -14.79 16.71 2.60
C ASP A 18 -15.21 17.11 4.02
N GLU A 19 -14.38 16.78 5.01
CA GLU A 19 -14.71 16.99 6.42
C GLU A 19 -14.80 18.48 6.78
N VAL A 20 -14.03 19.33 6.09
CA VAL A 20 -13.98 20.77 6.42
C VAL A 20 -15.18 21.50 5.82
N THR A 21 -15.56 21.17 4.58
CA THR A 21 -16.62 21.89 3.87
C THR A 21 -17.97 21.18 3.87
N GLY A 22 -18.02 19.89 4.22
CA GLY A 22 -19.23 19.06 4.12
C GLY A 22 -19.70 18.81 2.68
N MET A 23 -18.91 19.20 1.69
CA MET A 23 -19.24 19.08 0.27
C MET A 23 -18.85 17.70 -0.26
N ALA A 24 -19.63 17.21 -1.22
CA ALA A 24 -19.26 16.02 -1.98
C ALA A 24 -18.07 16.32 -2.90
N VAL A 25 -17.04 15.46 -2.83
CA VAL A 25 -15.83 15.53 -3.64
C VAL A 25 -15.65 14.21 -4.39
N GLN A 26 -15.15 14.31 -5.62
CA GLN A 26 -14.79 13.16 -6.44
C GLN A 26 -13.37 13.32 -6.98
N ALA A 27 -12.47 12.42 -6.61
CA ALA A 27 -11.15 12.27 -7.20
C ALA A 27 -11.23 11.25 -8.35
N ARG A 28 -10.52 11.51 -9.45
CA ARG A 28 -10.47 10.64 -10.63
C ARG A 28 -9.03 10.45 -11.07
N HIS A 29 -8.70 9.23 -11.47
CA HIS A 29 -7.41 8.89 -12.06
C HIS A 29 -7.62 7.86 -13.18
N SER A 30 -6.68 7.83 -14.12
CA SER A 30 -6.79 6.99 -15.31
C SER A 30 -5.53 6.18 -15.51
N TYR A 31 -5.69 4.90 -15.80
CA TYR A 31 -4.61 3.97 -16.10
C TYR A 31 -4.82 3.40 -17.50
N ARG A 32 -3.84 3.57 -18.37
CA ARG A 32 -3.77 2.87 -19.66
C ARG A 32 -3.24 1.47 -19.45
N TYR A 33 -3.35 0.65 -20.49
CA TYR A 33 -2.76 -0.68 -20.49
C TYR A 33 -1.28 -0.68 -20.06
N ASP A 34 -0.48 0.26 -20.59
CA ASP A 34 0.96 0.37 -20.29
C ASP A 34 1.26 0.82 -18.85
N ASP A 35 0.26 1.35 -18.13
CA ASP A 35 0.39 1.73 -16.72
C ASP A 35 0.13 0.55 -15.77
N ILE A 36 -0.36 -0.58 -16.29
CA ILE A 36 -0.73 -1.76 -15.50
C ILE A 36 0.42 -2.76 -15.51
N VAL A 37 1.04 -2.93 -14.33
CA VAL A 37 2.08 -3.92 -14.11
C VAL A 37 1.46 -5.20 -13.54
N LEU A 38 1.31 -6.22 -14.38
CA LEU A 38 0.84 -7.54 -13.97
C LEU A 38 1.87 -8.26 -13.09
N ASP A 39 1.41 -9.23 -12.30
CA ASP A 39 2.24 -10.06 -11.42
C ASP A 39 3.06 -9.26 -10.39
N HIS A 40 2.55 -8.09 -10.02
CA HIS A 40 3.15 -7.22 -9.01
C HIS A 40 2.12 -6.85 -7.92
N THR A 41 2.63 -6.50 -6.75
CA THR A 41 1.84 -6.03 -5.61
C THR A 41 2.48 -4.79 -5.00
N PHE A 42 1.67 -3.94 -4.36
CA PHE A 42 2.16 -2.76 -3.66
C PHE A 42 2.94 -3.16 -2.41
N VAL A 43 4.02 -2.44 -2.14
CA VAL A 43 4.76 -2.56 -0.88
C VAL A 43 3.89 -2.03 0.26
N ASN A 44 3.92 -2.69 1.42
CA ASN A 44 3.26 -2.15 2.60
C ASN A 44 3.90 -0.80 2.99
N CYS A 45 3.10 0.25 3.06
CA CYS A 45 3.53 1.59 3.43
C CYS A 45 3.04 2.00 4.84
N VAL A 46 2.37 1.11 5.58
CA VAL A 46 1.74 1.39 6.87
C VAL A 46 2.36 0.52 7.97
N PHE A 47 2.93 1.15 8.99
CA PHE A 47 3.73 0.49 10.03
C PHE A 47 3.33 0.95 11.44
N PRO A 48 3.42 0.08 12.46
CA PRO A 48 3.34 0.52 13.84
C PRO A 48 4.59 1.33 14.21
N ALA A 49 4.39 2.45 14.89
CA ALA A 49 5.46 3.26 15.45
C ALA A 49 6.30 2.42 16.44
N GLY A 50 7.61 2.37 16.23
CA GLY A 50 8.54 1.58 17.03
C GLY A 50 8.79 0.16 16.53
N HIS A 51 8.19 -0.27 15.41
CA HIS A 51 8.59 -1.51 14.74
C HIS A 51 9.93 -1.29 14.02
N ASN A 52 11.03 -1.70 14.66
CA ASN A 52 12.33 -1.78 14.02
C ASN A 52 12.34 -3.02 13.12
N ASP A 53 11.82 -2.90 11.90
CA ASP A 53 12.02 -3.94 10.90
C ASP A 53 13.39 -3.74 10.25
N ASP A 54 14.44 -4.22 10.93
CA ASP A 54 15.81 -4.14 10.41
C ASP A 54 16.02 -5.01 9.15
N ASN A 55 14.99 -5.76 8.71
CA ASN A 55 14.99 -6.60 7.53
C ASN A 55 14.24 -6.01 6.32
N ASN A 56 13.63 -4.82 6.42
CA ASN A 56 12.99 -4.19 5.26
C ASN A 56 14.05 -3.40 4.44
N PRO A 57 14.39 -3.81 3.21
CA PRO A 57 15.50 -3.24 2.43
C PRO A 57 15.36 -1.75 2.13
N VAL A 58 14.16 -1.16 2.31
CA VAL A 58 13.93 0.27 2.06
C VAL A 58 14.19 1.15 3.29
N THR A 59 14.25 0.59 4.49
CA THR A 59 14.41 1.39 5.74
C THR A 59 15.87 1.79 6.01
N LEU A 60 16.84 1.18 5.32
CA LEU A 60 18.29 1.40 5.53
C LEU A 60 18.83 2.70 4.92
N THR A 61 18.15 3.32 3.96
CA THR A 61 18.63 4.55 3.29
C THR A 61 18.22 5.84 4.01
N ARG A 62 17.25 5.80 4.93
CA ARG A 62 16.66 7.00 5.55
C ARG A 62 16.83 7.11 7.07
N ARG A 63 17.69 6.32 7.71
CA ARG A 63 18.01 6.48 9.15
C ARG A 63 19.31 7.27 9.36
N LYS A 64 19.32 8.55 9.00
CA LYS A 64 20.37 9.53 9.42
C LYS A 64 19.80 10.83 10.00
N THR A 65 18.65 10.77 10.66
CA THR A 65 18.14 11.89 11.49
C THR A 65 17.82 11.37 12.88
N LYS A 66 18.75 11.65 13.81
CA LYS A 66 18.68 11.56 15.29
C LYS A 66 17.41 10.90 15.86
N SER A 67 17.54 9.63 16.22
CA SER A 67 16.63 8.98 17.17
C SER A 67 16.86 9.61 18.56
N GLN A 68 15.94 10.48 19.00
CA GLN A 68 15.76 10.72 20.43
C GLN A 68 14.87 9.61 20.97
N SER A 69 15.42 8.82 21.88
CA SER A 69 14.70 7.75 22.57
C SER A 69 13.60 8.37 23.45
N LEU A 70 12.34 8.18 23.06
CA LEU A 70 11.20 8.44 23.94
C LEU A 70 10.85 7.13 24.65
N THR A 71 11.51 6.91 25.78
CA THR A 71 11.10 5.92 26.77
C THR A 71 9.85 6.41 27.50
N ASN A 72 8.87 5.52 27.68
CA ASN A 72 7.72 5.60 28.59
C ASN A 72 6.53 6.47 28.14
N TYR A 73 5.71 5.97 27.22
CA TYR A 73 4.28 6.30 27.20
C TYR A 73 3.43 5.05 26.92
N SER A 74 2.39 4.91 27.74
CA SER A 74 1.37 3.86 27.74
C SER A 74 0.76 3.61 26.36
N SER A 75 0.85 2.36 25.88
CA SER A 75 -0.14 1.61 25.07
C SER A 75 -1.04 2.39 24.09
N LYS A 76 -0.48 3.32 23.32
CA LYS A 76 -1.05 3.76 22.04
C LYS A 76 -0.09 3.37 20.95
N THR A 77 -0.44 2.30 20.23
CA THR A 77 0.20 1.96 18.96
C THR A 77 -0.11 3.07 17.96
N THR A 78 0.79 4.05 17.84
CA THR A 78 0.73 5.01 16.73
C THR A 78 1.00 4.27 15.43
N ILE A 79 0.33 4.64 14.35
CA ILE A 79 0.57 4.12 13.00
C ILE A 79 1.31 5.21 12.20
N ILE A 80 2.34 4.81 11.46
CA ILE A 80 3.15 5.66 10.59
C ILE A 80 2.92 5.21 9.16
N VAL A 81 2.72 6.18 8.26
CA VAL A 81 2.63 5.95 6.81
C VAL A 81 3.90 6.48 6.15
N ASP A 82 4.59 5.65 5.37
CA ASP A 82 5.72 6.06 4.54
C ASP A 82 5.23 6.32 3.09
N TRP A 83 5.01 7.59 2.77
CA TRP A 83 4.50 8.00 1.47
C TRP A 83 5.49 7.78 0.32
N ASP A 84 6.78 7.63 0.59
CA ASP A 84 7.77 7.31 -0.45
C ASP A 84 7.57 5.88 -0.98
N LEU A 85 6.96 4.99 -0.17
CA LEU A 85 6.62 3.62 -0.55
C LEU A 85 5.27 3.51 -1.27
N PHE A 86 4.45 4.58 -1.31
CA PHE A 86 3.05 4.47 -1.73
C PHE A 86 2.87 3.98 -3.17
N HIS A 87 3.79 4.35 -4.07
CA HIS A 87 3.78 3.89 -5.47
C HIS A 87 4.75 2.73 -5.73
N HIS A 88 5.43 2.22 -4.70
CA HIS A 88 6.39 1.14 -4.88
C HIS A 88 5.67 -0.20 -5.06
N ILE A 89 6.07 -0.91 -6.10
CA ILE A 89 5.59 -2.26 -6.41
C ILE A 89 6.74 -3.26 -6.38
N VAL A 90 6.44 -4.49 -6.01
CA VAL A 90 7.36 -5.63 -6.02
C VAL A 90 6.70 -6.81 -6.72
N PRO A 91 7.47 -7.76 -7.29
CA PRO A 91 6.90 -8.99 -7.85
C PRO A 91 6.01 -9.69 -6.82
N ALA A 92 4.82 -10.10 -7.24
CA ALA A 92 3.88 -10.81 -6.39
C ALA A 92 4.38 -12.26 -6.14
N PRO A 93 4.21 -12.81 -4.93
CA PRO A 93 4.47 -14.22 -4.68
C PRO A 93 3.56 -15.10 -5.56
N PHE A 94 4.10 -16.20 -6.09
CA PHE A 94 3.31 -17.19 -6.83
C PHE A 94 2.36 -18.02 -5.95
N ASP A 95 2.44 -17.86 -4.62
CA ASP A 95 1.63 -18.59 -3.66
C ASP A 95 0.40 -17.77 -3.22
N CYS A 96 -0.75 -18.17 -3.75
CA CYS A 96 -2.05 -17.58 -3.42
C CYS A 96 -2.46 -17.82 -1.96
N GLN A 97 -1.88 -18.82 -1.28
CA GLN A 97 -2.30 -19.24 0.07
C GLN A 97 -1.80 -18.30 1.17
N HIS A 98 -0.78 -17.48 0.87
CA HIS A 98 -0.24 -16.49 1.81
C HIS A 98 -0.83 -15.10 1.60
N TYR A 99 -1.78 -14.94 0.68
CA TYR A 99 -2.37 -13.64 0.40
C TYR A 99 -3.38 -13.26 1.48
N PRO A 100 -3.29 -12.06 2.09
CA PRO A 100 -4.11 -11.67 3.24
C PRO A 100 -5.62 -11.57 2.95
N TYR A 101 -6.02 -11.68 1.68
CA TYR A 101 -7.41 -11.59 1.22
C TYR A 101 -7.97 -12.91 0.68
N VAL A 102 -7.14 -13.96 0.59
CA VAL A 102 -7.62 -15.31 0.27
C VAL A 102 -8.06 -15.95 1.58
N SER A 103 -9.36 -16.18 1.72
CA SER A 103 -9.91 -16.81 2.91
C SER A 103 -9.49 -18.27 2.98
N ASP A 104 -9.20 -18.78 4.18
CA ASP A 104 -8.81 -20.18 4.45
C ASP A 104 -9.94 -21.21 4.19
N TYR A 105 -10.99 -20.84 3.44
CA TYR A 105 -12.09 -21.74 3.10
C TYR A 105 -11.58 -22.85 2.17
N GLY A 106 -11.10 -23.94 2.76
CA GLY A 106 -10.65 -25.15 2.06
C GLY A 106 -9.62 -26.00 2.79
N LYS A 107 -9.11 -25.60 3.97
CA LYS A 107 -8.09 -26.37 4.71
C LYS A 107 -8.63 -27.59 5.49
N ASP A 108 -9.94 -27.83 5.49
CA ASP A 108 -10.60 -28.94 6.20
C ASP A 108 -11.38 -29.91 5.29
N ALA A 109 -11.04 -30.02 4.00
CA ALA A 109 -11.67 -30.97 3.07
C ALA A 109 -10.81 -32.24 2.84
#